data_AF-A0A966Q5U1-F1
#
_entry.id   AF-A0A966Q5U1-F1
#
_cell.length_a   1.000
_cell.length_b   1.000
_cell.length_c   1.000
_cell.angle_alpha   90.00
_cell.angle_beta   90.00
_cell.angle_gamma   90.00
#
_symmetry.space_group_name_H-M   'P 1'
#
loop_
_entity.id
_entity.type
_entity.pdbx_description
1 polymer ?
#
loop_
_entity_poly.entity_id
_entity_poly.type
_entity_poly.pdbx_seq_one_letter_code
_entity_poly.pdbx_strand_id
1 'polypeptide(L)'
;MRVLVTGMIAGMDDADYLRRVVALGQRNHRDIKVYNAVEDFTKAGKKPLERLLGTTDYVFELTREKEYEKIGYEIQRNNYQDVIIRAPATVEWNRINRKFKDQRILRDFIKPDLIVTLID
;
A
#
# COMPACT_ATOMS: atom_id res chain seq x y z
N MET A 1 9.09 13.82 0.52
CA MET A 1 9.60 12.45 0.46
C MET A 1 8.47 11.44 0.32
N ARG A 2 8.59 10.48 -0.59
CA ARG A 2 7.64 9.39 -0.84
C ARG A 2 8.19 8.08 -0.29
N VAL A 3 7.58 7.56 0.76
CA VAL A 3 7.98 6.30 1.40
C VAL A 3 6.98 5.22 1.00
N LEU A 4 7.46 4.18 0.33
CA LEU A 4 6.68 2.98 0.07
C LEU A 4 6.91 1.99 1.21
N VAL A 5 5.88 1.74 2.00
CA VAL A 5 5.87 0.71 3.05
C VAL A 5 5.29 -0.55 2.45
N THR A 6 6.06 -1.63 2.48
CA THR A 6 5.66 -2.94 1.98
C THR A 6 5.75 -4.00 3.08
N GLY A 7 5.01 -5.09 2.94
CA GLY A 7 5.00 -6.14 3.94
C GLY A 7 3.96 -7.22 3.63
N MET A 8 3.87 -8.19 4.53
CA MET A 8 2.82 -9.20 4.50
C MET A 8 1.47 -8.55 4.86
N ILE A 9 0.42 -8.85 4.09
CA ILE A 9 -0.90 -8.27 4.38
C ILE A 9 -1.61 -8.96 5.55
N ALA A 10 -1.50 -10.29 5.63
CA ALA A 10 -2.20 -11.09 6.63
C ALA A 10 -1.32 -11.22 7.89
N GLY A 11 -1.88 -10.88 9.06
CA GLY A 11 -1.18 -11.06 10.34
C GLY A 11 -0.28 -9.91 10.78
N MET A 12 -0.08 -8.88 9.95
CA MET A 12 0.71 -7.70 10.31
C MET A 12 -0.18 -6.55 10.80
N ASP A 13 0.06 -6.07 12.02
CA ASP A 13 -0.58 -4.85 12.55
C ASP A 13 0.25 -3.62 12.20
N ASP A 14 0.33 -3.30 10.90
CA ASP A 14 1.07 -2.14 10.39
C ASP A 14 0.34 -0.80 10.60
N ALA A 15 -0.98 -0.83 10.82
CA ALA A 15 -1.81 0.35 11.03
C ALA A 15 -1.36 1.15 12.27
N ASP A 16 -1.06 0.48 13.38
CA ASP A 16 -0.59 1.13 14.61
C ASP A 16 0.75 1.84 14.43
N TYR A 17 1.69 1.20 13.72
CA TYR A 17 2.98 1.80 13.42
C TYR A 17 2.83 3.04 12.53
N LEU A 18 2.02 2.95 11.47
CA LEU A 18 1.76 4.08 10.59
C LEU A 18 1.12 5.26 11.35
N ARG A 19 0.16 4.99 12.24
CA ARG A 19 -0.45 6.03 13.10
C ARG A 19 0.58 6.73 13.98
N ARG A 20 1.50 5.98 14.60
CA ARG A 20 2.57 6.55 15.44
C ARG A 20 3.53 7.41 14.63
N VAL A 21 3.89 6.98 13.42
CA VAL A 21 4.76 7.76 12.52
C VAL A 21 4.10 9.07 12.09
N VAL A 22 2.81 9.04 11.74
CA VAL A 22 2.06 10.26 11.40
C VAL A 22 2.00 11.21 12.60
N ALA A 23 1.70 10.70 13.79
CA ALA A 23 1.66 11.51 15.01
C ALA A 23 3.02 12.14 15.32
N LEU A 24 4.12 11.41 15.12
CA LEU A 24 5.48 11.93 15.25
C LEU A 24 5.76 13.01 14.19
N GLY A 25 5.35 12.80 12.93
CA GLY A 25 5.47 13.78 11.87
C GLY A 25 4.77 15.10 12.22
N GLN A 26 3.53 15.02 12.70
CA GLN A 26 2.75 16.19 13.12
C GLN A 26 3.42 16.98 14.24
N ARG A 27 3.98 16.30 15.25
CA ARG A 27 4.76 16.94 16.32
C ARG A 27 6.01 17.68 15.81
N ASN A 28 6.51 17.27 14.64
CA ASN A 28 7.65 17.87 13.96
C ASN A 28 7.22 18.79 12.79
N HIS A 29 5.97 19.27 12.78
CA HIS A 29 5.41 20.15 11.76
C HIS A 29 5.46 19.59 10.32
N ARG A 30 5.37 18.26 10.18
CA ARG A 30 5.22 17.59 8.88
C ARG A 30 3.82 17.05 8.71
N ASP A 31 3.16 17.44 7.62
CA ASP A 31 1.88 16.88 7.20
C ASP A 31 2.14 15.65 6.30
N ILE A 32 2.15 14.47 6.93
CA ILE A 32 2.37 13.20 6.24
C ILE A 32 1.02 12.67 5.74
N LYS A 33 0.86 12.55 4.42
CA LYS A 33 -0.31 11.86 3.84
C LYS A 33 -0.08 10.36 3.78
N VAL A 34 -1.08 9.59 4.18
CA VAL A 34 -1.01 8.12 4.17
C VAL A 34 -2.02 7.58 3.17
N TYR A 35 -1.54 6.72 2.28
CA TYR A 35 -2.36 5.92 1.37
C TYR A 35 -2.25 4.44 1.75
N ASN A 36 -3.37 3.76 1.91
CA ASN A 36 -3.40 2.33 2.24
C ASN A 36 -4.05 1.53 1.10
N ALA A 37 -3.23 1.14 0.13
CA ALA A 37 -3.70 0.46 -1.07
C ALA A 37 -4.45 -0.86 -0.74
N VAL A 38 -4.10 -1.51 0.37
CA VAL A 38 -4.76 -2.75 0.80
C VAL A 38 -6.18 -2.49 1.32
N GLU A 39 -6.39 -1.42 2.09
CA GLU A 39 -7.75 -1.02 2.47
C GLU A 39 -8.57 -0.67 1.24
N ASP A 40 -7.96 0.00 0.26
CA ASP A 40 -8.62 0.36 -1.00
C ASP A 40 -9.02 -0.89 -1.80
N PHE A 41 -8.14 -1.89 -1.93
CA PHE A 41 -8.46 -3.17 -2.60
C PHE A 41 -9.63 -3.89 -1.95
N THR A 42 -9.62 -3.94 -0.61
CA THR A 42 -10.65 -4.62 0.18
C THR A 42 -11.92 -3.79 0.34
N LYS A 43 -11.95 -2.55 -0.17
CA LYS A 43 -13.04 -1.58 0.04
C LYS A 43 -13.37 -1.45 1.53
N ALA A 44 -12.33 -1.24 2.35
CA ALA A 44 -12.40 -1.24 3.81
C ALA A 44 -13.06 -2.53 4.36
N GLY A 45 -12.62 -3.68 3.87
CA GLY A 45 -13.10 -5.00 4.31
C GLY A 45 -14.42 -5.49 3.68
N LYS A 46 -15.14 -4.68 2.88
CA LYS A 46 -16.36 -5.12 2.18
C LYS A 46 -16.11 -6.22 1.14
N LYS A 47 -14.89 -6.28 0.61
CA LYS A 47 -14.42 -7.35 -0.26
C LYS A 47 -13.29 -8.10 0.44
N PRO A 48 -13.57 -9.28 1.01
CA PRO A 48 -12.55 -10.10 1.64
C PRO A 48 -11.40 -10.38 0.68
N LEU A 49 -10.17 -10.38 1.21
CA LEU A 49 -8.95 -10.64 0.44
C LEU A 49 -8.98 -12.03 -0.18
N GLU A 50 -9.59 -13.01 0.48
CA GLU A 50 -9.81 -14.37 -0.01
C GLU A 50 -10.62 -14.37 -1.31
N ARG A 51 -11.62 -13.49 -1.40
CA ARG A 51 -12.43 -13.35 -2.62
C ARG A 51 -11.64 -12.70 -3.75
N LEU A 52 -10.77 -11.74 -3.42
CA LEU A 52 -9.89 -11.08 -4.39
C LEU A 52 -8.77 -12.00 -4.87
N LEU A 53 -8.28 -12.88 -3.99
CA LEU A 53 -7.26 -13.88 -4.31
C LEU A 53 -7.85 -15.11 -5.02
N GLY A 54 -9.15 -15.38 -4.86
CA GLY A 54 -9.88 -16.43 -5.57
C GLY A 54 -10.48 -16.01 -6.91
N THR A 55 -10.55 -14.71 -7.23
CA THR A 55 -10.84 -14.25 -8.60
C THR A 55 -9.67 -14.55 -9.54
N THR A 56 -9.92 -14.63 -10.85
CA THR A 56 -8.85 -14.83 -11.84
C THR A 56 -7.72 -13.82 -11.60
N ASP A 57 -6.49 -14.33 -11.52
CA ASP A 57 -5.29 -13.57 -11.11
C ASP A 57 -5.17 -12.21 -11.78
N TYR A 58 -5.58 -12.13 -13.04
CA TYR A 58 -5.59 -10.92 -13.85
C TYR A 58 -6.49 -9.79 -13.30
N VAL A 59 -7.68 -10.10 -12.80
CA VAL A 59 -8.63 -9.07 -12.32
C VAL A 59 -8.08 -8.38 -11.07
N PHE A 60 -7.48 -9.17 -10.18
CA PHE A 60 -6.87 -8.62 -8.97
C PHE A 60 -5.61 -7.82 -9.29
N GLU A 61 -4.76 -8.30 -10.21
CA GLU A 61 -3.60 -7.55 -10.70
C GLU A 61 -4.00 -6.21 -11.31
N LEU A 62 -5.01 -6.18 -12.19
CA LEU A 62 -5.50 -4.93 -12.79
C LEU A 62 -6.09 -3.98 -11.73
N THR A 63 -6.74 -4.52 -10.70
CA THR A 63 -7.24 -3.71 -9.57
C THR A 63 -6.07 -3.08 -8.82
N ARG A 64 -5.00 -3.84 -8.55
CA ARG A 64 -3.80 -3.30 -7.90
C ARG A 64 -3.16 -2.19 -8.72
N GLU A 65 -2.95 -2.43 -10.02
CA GLU A 65 -2.36 -1.44 -10.91
C GLU A 65 -3.15 -0.13 -10.89
N LYS A 66 -4.48 -0.19 -11.03
CA LYS A 66 -5.35 1.00 -11.03
C LYS A 66 -5.30 1.82 -9.74
N GLU A 67 -5.23 1.19 -8.57
CA GLU A 67 -5.12 1.97 -7.33
C GLU A 67 -3.75 2.63 -7.20
N TYR A 68 -2.66 1.97 -7.62
CA TYR A 68 -1.34 2.62 -7.62
C TYR A 68 -1.30 3.82 -8.56
N GLU A 69 -1.93 3.71 -9.74
CA GLU A 69 -2.08 4.82 -10.67
C GLU A 69 -2.85 5.99 -10.04
N LYS A 70 -3.99 5.70 -9.41
CA LYS A 70 -4.82 6.68 -8.71
C LYS A 70 -4.03 7.39 -7.61
N ILE A 71 -3.34 6.64 -6.74
CA ILE A 71 -2.49 7.19 -5.67
C ILE A 71 -1.41 8.10 -6.26
N GLY A 72 -0.69 7.64 -7.29
CA GLY A 72 0.34 8.43 -7.96
C GLY A 72 -0.21 9.75 -8.53
N TYR A 73 -1.37 9.69 -9.19
CA TYR A 73 -2.04 10.87 -9.72
C TYR A 73 -2.46 11.85 -8.62
N GLU A 74 -3.03 11.38 -7.51
CA GLU A 74 -3.43 12.23 -6.40
C GLU A 74 -2.24 12.92 -5.73
N ILE A 75 -1.12 12.21 -5.53
CA ILE A 75 0.12 12.78 -5.00
C ILE A 75 0.61 13.92 -5.89
N GLN A 76 0.64 13.70 -7.21
CA GLN A 76 1.09 14.70 -8.17
C GLN A 76 0.13 15.89 -8.24
N ARG A 77 -1.17 15.64 -8.31
CA ARG A 77 -2.21 16.67 -8.44
C ARG A 77 -2.24 17.62 -7.25
N ASN A 78 -2.07 17.09 -6.04
CA ASN A 78 -2.11 17.87 -4.80
C ASN A 78 -0.72 18.38 -4.37
N ASN A 79 0.33 18.08 -5.14
CA ASN A 79 1.72 18.43 -4.84
C ASN A 79 2.15 18.02 -3.41
N TYR A 80 1.69 16.85 -2.95
CA TYR A 80 2.03 16.36 -1.62
C TYR A 80 3.52 16.07 -1.51
N GLN A 81 4.15 16.69 -0.50
CA GLN A 81 5.57 16.56 -0.27
C GLN A 81 5.89 15.27 0.48
N ASP A 82 5.29 15.07 1.67
CA ASP A 82 5.56 13.91 2.51
C ASP A 82 4.40 12.90 2.45
N VAL A 83 4.69 11.72 1.93
CA VAL A 83 3.69 10.69 1.67
C VAL A 83 4.21 9.32 2.09
N ILE A 84 3.36 8.56 2.78
CA ILE A 84 3.56 7.13 3.04
C ILE A 84 2.53 6.35 2.24
N ILE A 85 2.98 5.36 1.47
CA ILE A 85 2.12 4.47 0.69
C ILE A 85 2.30 3.07 1.27
N ARG A 86 1.27 2.53 1.91
CA ARG A 86 1.22 1.11 2.28
C ARG A 86 0.78 0.32 1.05
N ALA A 87 1.67 -0.50 0.52
CA ALA A 87 1.41 -1.47 -0.52
C ALA A 87 1.69 -2.91 -0.04
N PRO A 88 1.02 -3.92 -0.58
CA PRO A 88 1.32 -5.30 -0.25
C PRO A 88 2.58 -5.82 -0.96
N ALA A 89 3.43 -6.57 -0.25
CA ALA A 89 4.53 -7.34 -0.85
C ALA A 89 4.13 -8.80 -1.07
N THR A 90 3.54 -9.40 -0.04
CA THR A 90 3.15 -10.82 -0.02
C THR A 90 1.83 -11.01 0.70
N VAL A 91 1.19 -12.14 0.43
CA VAL A 91 0.08 -12.65 1.24
C VAL A 91 0.32 -14.12 1.55
N GLU A 92 0.20 -14.46 2.83
CA GLU A 92 0.19 -15.83 3.31
C GLU A 92 -1.09 -16.06 4.13
N TRP A 93 -2.02 -16.85 3.58
CA TRP A 93 -3.32 -17.08 4.20
C TRP A 93 -3.96 -18.38 3.71
N ASN A 94 -4.33 -19.29 4.63
CA ASN A 94 -5.18 -20.45 4.33
C ASN A 94 -4.71 -21.23 3.08
N ARG A 95 -3.41 -21.57 3.03
CA ARG A 95 -2.70 -22.26 1.94
C ARG A 95 -2.42 -21.42 0.68
N ILE A 96 -2.83 -20.16 0.64
CA ILE A 96 -2.43 -19.21 -0.39
C ILE A 96 -1.10 -18.58 0.04
N ASN A 97 -0.07 -18.72 -0.80
CA ASN A 97 1.18 -18.00 -0.67
C ASN A 97 1.47 -17.30 -2.00
N ARG A 98 1.36 -15.98 -2.03
CA ARG A 98 1.53 -15.19 -3.24
C ARG A 98 2.46 -14.00 -3.02
N LYS A 99 3.39 -13.83 -3.95
CA LYS A 99 4.25 -12.65 -4.07
C LYS A 99 3.70 -11.74 -5.15
N PHE A 100 3.63 -10.45 -4.89
CA PHE A 100 3.16 -9.45 -5.85
C PHE A 100 4.34 -8.86 -6.63
N LYS A 101 4.24 -8.78 -7.95
CA LYS A 101 5.31 -8.33 -8.86
C LYS A 101 5.06 -6.90 -9.36
N ASP A 102 4.74 -6.00 -8.44
CA ASP A 102 4.25 -4.65 -8.76
C ASP A 102 5.37 -3.61 -9.03
N GLN A 103 6.61 -4.07 -9.14
CA GLN A 103 7.81 -3.22 -9.28
C GLN A 103 7.71 -2.18 -10.42
N ARG A 104 7.15 -2.56 -11.58
CA ARG A 104 7.01 -1.67 -12.74
C ARG A 104 6.03 -0.54 -12.43
N ILE A 105 4.83 -0.89 -11.98
CA ILE A 105 3.76 0.09 -11.72
C ILE A 105 4.12 1.03 -10.56
N LEU A 106 4.74 0.49 -9.49
CA LEU A 106 5.21 1.29 -8.35
C LEU A 106 6.30 2.28 -8.78
N ARG A 107 7.24 1.86 -9.62
CA ARG A 107 8.26 2.75 -10.18
C ARG A 107 7.64 3.82 -11.07
N ASP A 108 6.68 3.47 -11.90
CA ASP A 108 6.17 4.38 -12.93
C ASP A 108 5.19 5.42 -12.35
N PHE A 109 4.38 5.05 -11.35
CA PHE A 109 3.31 5.90 -10.79
C PHE A 109 3.60 6.43 -9.38
N ILE A 110 4.15 5.61 -8.49
CA ILE A 110 4.47 6.07 -7.12
C ILE A 110 5.80 6.80 -7.09
N LYS A 111 6.83 6.26 -7.76
CA LYS A 111 8.21 6.76 -7.76
C LYS A 111 8.72 7.00 -6.32
N PRO A 112 8.81 5.94 -5.49
CA PRO A 112 9.20 6.09 -4.10
C PRO A 112 10.68 6.52 -3.99
N ASP A 113 10.95 7.40 -3.02
CA ASP A 113 12.31 7.80 -2.64
C ASP A 113 12.94 6.74 -1.72
N LEU A 114 12.10 6.07 -0.92
CA LEU A 114 12.50 5.07 0.05
C LEU A 114 11.49 3.91 0.06
N ILE A 115 11.98 2.69 0.16
CA ILE A 115 11.17 1.49 0.37
C ILE A 115 11.50 0.94 1.76
N VAL A 116 10.47 0.76 2.58
CA VAL A 116 10.57 0.13 3.92
C VAL A 116 9.79 -1.17 3.87
N THR A 117 10.46 -2.29 4.08
CA THR A 117 9.79 -3.59 4.16
C THR A 117 9.64 -3.98 5.62
N LEU A 118 8.39 -4.18 6.05
CA LEU A 118 8.04 -4.68 7.36
C LEU A 118 8.23 -6.20 7.36
N ILE A 119 8.89 -6.70 8.40
CA ILE A 119 9.18 -8.11 8.65
C ILE A 119 8.79 -8.37 10.11
N ASP A 120 8.17 -9.52 10.37
CA ASP A 120 7.85 -10.02 11.72
C ASP A 120 8.99 -10.93 12.22
#